data_AF-A0A016QM01-F1
#
_entry.id   AF-A0A016QM01-F1
#
_cell.length_a   1.000
_cell.length_b   1.000
_cell.length_c   1.000
_cell.angle_alpha   90.00
_cell.angle_beta   90.00
_cell.angle_gamma   90.00
#
_symmetry.space_group_name_H-M   'P 1'
#
loop_
_entity.id
_entity.type
_entity.pdbx_description
1 polymer ?
#
loop_
_entity_poly.entity_id
_entity_poly.type
_entity_poly.pdbx_seq_one_letter_code
_entity_poly.pdbx_strand_id
1 'polypeptide(L)'
;MNWRVNLLNFWRYNRAILGVADPEDAEFAVPVSDTAPLPVRVVGGNPGGGGTGTPTQTISLSRIALALTAQAQALPNIPAGATGARVSVEGGVARVATAAPDPTPADGERWPDGSVWEVSGRTDLLAFRAVTASGNPKLQITYTQEQ
;
A
#
# COMPACT_ATOMS: atom_id res chain seq x y z
N MET A 1 -1.18 28.72 -0.01
CA MET A 1 -0.24 27.66 0.39
C MET A 1 -0.59 27.23 1.82
N ASN A 2 -1.22 26.07 2.02
CA ASN A 2 -1.79 25.69 3.32
C ASN A 2 -0.77 24.93 4.17
N TRP A 3 0.04 25.66 4.93
CA TRP A 3 1.20 25.18 5.70
C TRP A 3 0.90 24.00 6.65
N ARG A 4 -0.35 23.88 7.12
CA ARG A 4 -0.79 22.77 7.99
C ARG A 4 -0.79 21.41 7.30
N VAL A 5 -1.09 21.37 6.00
CA VAL A 5 -1.10 20.13 5.20
C VAL A 5 0.33 19.67 4.92
N ASN A 6 1.24 20.61 4.66
CA ASN A 6 2.66 20.31 4.51
C ASN A 6 3.29 19.80 5.80
N LEU A 7 2.89 20.33 6.97
CA LEU A 7 3.39 19.82 8.26
C LEU A 7 2.92 18.40 8.55
N LEU A 8 1.67 18.06 8.21
CA LEU A 8 1.14 16.71 8.39
C LEU A 8 1.84 15.69 7.47
N ASN A 9 2.12 16.09 6.22
CA ASN A 9 2.86 15.26 5.27
C ASN A 9 4.33 15.10 5.69
N PHE A 10 4.96 16.14 6.25
CA PHE A 10 6.32 16.08 6.78
C PHE A 10 6.44 15.14 7.99
N TRP A 11 5.48 15.19 8.92
CA TRP A 11 5.45 14.28 10.08
C TRP A 11 5.22 12.81 9.70
N ARG A 12 4.44 12.55 8.66
CA ARG A 12 4.28 11.19 8.10
C ARG A 12 5.56 10.70 7.41
N TYR A 13 6.35 11.60 6.83
CA TYR A 13 7.61 11.26 6.15
C TYR A 13 8.78 10.97 7.11
N ASN A 14 8.89 11.70 8.23
CA ASN A 14 10.07 11.59 9.10
C ASN A 14 10.09 10.34 10.01
N ARG A 15 8.93 9.75 10.34
CA ARG A 15 8.86 8.56 11.21
C ARG A 15 9.35 7.27 10.52
N ALA A 16 9.48 7.29 9.19
CA ALA A 16 9.92 6.13 8.42
C ALA A 16 11.46 6.09 8.21
N ILE A 17 12.18 7.18 8.50
CA ILE A 17 13.57 7.36 8.01
C ILE A 17 14.62 7.37 9.14
N LEU A 18 14.25 7.67 10.39
CA LEU A 18 15.22 7.74 11.49
C LEU A 18 15.01 6.62 12.49
N GLY A 19 15.52 5.44 12.15
CA GLY A 19 16.04 4.54 13.17
C GLY A 19 17.24 5.21 13.82
N VAL A 20 17.10 5.68 15.06
CA VAL A 20 18.23 5.97 15.93
C VAL A 20 17.93 5.37 17.30
N ALA A 21 18.90 4.56 17.72
CA ALA A 21 18.96 3.72 18.90
C ALA A 21 19.25 4.52 20.18
N ASP A 22 18.96 3.91 21.33
CA ASP A 22 19.77 4.13 22.53
C ASP A 22 20.52 2.80 22.88
N PRO A 23 21.87 2.80 22.87
CA PRO A 23 22.72 1.62 23.02
C PRO A 23 23.04 1.17 24.47
N GLU A 24 22.34 1.66 25.51
CA GLU A 24 22.73 1.41 26.92
C GLU A 24 21.79 0.55 27.79
N ASP A 25 20.67 0.01 27.31
CA ASP A 25 19.81 -0.79 28.20
C ASP A 25 20.24 -2.26 28.29
N ALA A 26 20.92 -2.56 29.40
CA ALA A 26 21.68 -3.76 29.68
C ALA A 26 20.87 -4.80 30.46
N GLU A 27 19.84 -5.41 29.85
CA GLU A 27 19.25 -6.64 30.41
C GLU A 27 18.94 -7.70 29.35
N PHE A 28 20.02 -8.39 29.00
CA PHE A 28 20.06 -9.82 28.74
C PHE A 28 19.34 -10.35 27.50
N ALA A 29 20.13 -10.42 26.44
CA ALA A 29 20.14 -11.57 25.55
C ALA A 29 20.07 -12.87 26.37
N VAL A 30 18.89 -13.50 26.40
CA VAL A 30 18.73 -14.85 26.95
C VAL A 30 19.27 -15.83 25.90
N PRO A 31 20.24 -16.69 26.24
CA PRO A 31 20.69 -17.72 25.32
C PRO A 31 19.51 -18.65 25.00
N VAL A 32 19.26 -18.86 23.70
CA VAL A 32 18.31 -19.87 23.21
C VAL A 32 18.81 -21.23 23.67
N SER A 33 18.19 -21.80 24.71
CA SER A 33 18.45 -23.17 25.16
C SER A 33 17.55 -24.13 24.40
N ASP A 34 18.12 -25.24 23.92
CA ASP A 34 17.45 -26.30 23.14
C ASP A 34 16.31 -27.02 23.89
N THR A 35 16.07 -26.72 25.17
CA THR A 35 15.07 -27.38 26.02
C THR A 35 13.71 -26.66 26.11
N ALA A 36 13.55 -25.47 25.49
CA ALA A 36 12.26 -24.78 25.43
C ALA A 36 12.08 -24.00 24.10
N PRO A 37 11.72 -24.67 22.99
CA PRO A 37 11.45 -23.98 21.74
C PRO A 37 10.20 -23.10 21.86
N LEU A 38 10.36 -21.79 21.60
CA LEU A 38 9.23 -20.88 21.43
C LEU A 38 8.34 -21.36 20.27
N PRO A 39 7.01 -21.20 20.34
CA PRO A 39 6.14 -21.46 19.20
C PRO A 39 6.46 -20.45 18.09
N VAL A 40 7.28 -20.85 17.12
CA VAL A 40 7.56 -20.05 15.93
C VAL A 40 6.32 -20.05 15.05
N ARG A 41 5.51 -19.00 15.16
CA ARG A 41 4.56 -18.64 14.09
C ARG A 41 5.30 -17.69 13.15
N VAL A 42 5.63 -18.17 11.95
CA VAL A 42 6.21 -17.34 10.89
C VAL A 42 5.16 -16.29 10.50
N VAL A 43 5.26 -15.11 11.10
CA VAL A 43 4.55 -13.90 10.70
C VAL A 43 5.49 -13.16 9.77
N GLY A 44 5.10 -13.02 8.50
CA GLY A 44 5.76 -12.13 7.57
C GLY A 44 5.68 -10.69 8.07
N GLY A 45 6.72 -10.27 8.79
CA GLY A 45 7.22 -8.91 8.99
C GLY A 45 6.22 -7.80 9.32
N ASN A 46 6.05 -7.52 10.62
CA ASN A 46 5.87 -6.15 11.10
C ASN A 46 6.55 -5.99 12.47
N PRO A 47 7.56 -5.11 12.63
CA PRO A 47 8.03 -4.72 13.94
C PRO A 47 7.44 -3.35 14.34
N GLY A 48 6.65 -3.36 15.41
CA GLY A 48 6.68 -2.31 16.44
C GLY A 48 5.86 -1.02 16.22
N GLY A 49 4.76 -0.90 16.95
CA GLY A 49 4.11 0.39 17.22
C GLY A 49 2.96 0.24 18.20
N GLY A 50 3.26 0.38 19.49
CA GLY A 50 2.30 0.31 20.59
C GLY A 50 1.09 1.22 20.37
N GLY A 51 -0.03 0.59 20.07
CA GLY A 51 -1.37 1.14 20.17
C GLY A 51 -2.27 -0.01 20.54
N THR A 52 -3.23 0.22 21.43
CA THR A 52 -4.29 -0.74 21.80
C THR A 52 -5.26 -1.04 20.64
N GLY A 53 -4.86 -0.79 19.40
CA GLY A 53 -5.54 -1.25 18.20
C GLY A 53 -5.12 -2.67 17.91
N THR A 54 -6.06 -3.61 17.99
CA THR A 54 -5.91 -4.95 17.43
C THR A 54 -5.27 -4.85 16.04
N PRO A 55 -4.20 -5.61 15.72
CA PRO A 55 -3.62 -5.57 14.39
C PRO A 55 -4.69 -6.02 13.40
N THR A 56 -5.16 -5.09 12.56
CA THR A 56 -6.08 -5.39 11.48
C THR A 56 -5.39 -6.36 10.53
N GLN A 57 -5.79 -7.63 10.58
CA GLN A 57 -5.18 -8.64 9.71
C GLN A 57 -5.69 -8.39 8.29
N THR A 58 -4.77 -8.16 7.36
CA THR A 58 -5.12 -7.93 5.96
C THR A 58 -4.96 -9.23 5.18
N ILE A 59 -6.05 -9.74 4.62
CA ILE A 59 -6.07 -10.96 3.81
C ILE A 59 -6.10 -10.58 2.33
N SER A 60 -5.28 -11.24 1.50
CA SER A 60 -5.38 -11.12 0.04
C SER A 60 -6.53 -11.98 -0.48
N LEU A 61 -7.47 -11.37 -1.21
CA LEU A 61 -8.65 -12.05 -1.76
C LEU A 61 -8.42 -12.57 -3.18
N SER A 62 -7.82 -11.75 -4.04
CA SER A 62 -7.51 -12.13 -5.42
C SER A 62 -6.45 -11.23 -6.01
N ARG A 63 -5.82 -11.69 -7.10
CA ARG A 63 -4.83 -10.95 -7.87
C ARG A 63 -5.22 -10.94 -9.34
N ILE A 64 -5.14 -9.78 -9.98
CA ILE A 64 -5.42 -9.60 -11.40
C ILE A 64 -4.39 -8.66 -12.03
N ALA A 65 -4.19 -8.81 -13.34
CA ALA A 65 -3.43 -7.87 -14.15
C ALA A 65 -4.39 -7.11 -15.08
N LEU A 66 -4.28 -5.78 -15.11
CA LEU A 66 -5.04 -4.92 -16.00
C LEU A 66 -4.10 -4.20 -16.96
N ALA A 67 -4.22 -4.46 -18.26
CA ALA A 67 -3.57 -3.64 -19.28
C ALA A 67 -4.31 -2.31 -19.42
N LEU A 68 -3.58 -1.20 -19.29
CA LEU A 68 -4.16 0.13 -19.43
C LEU A 68 -4.22 0.58 -20.89
N THR A 69 -5.22 1.40 -21.19
CA THR A 69 -5.49 1.99 -22.49
C THR A 69 -5.48 3.52 -22.37
N ALA A 70 -5.68 4.24 -23.49
CA ALA A 70 -5.80 5.70 -23.47
C ALA A 70 -7.15 6.21 -22.90
N GLN A 71 -8.06 5.31 -22.49
CA GLN A 71 -9.32 5.64 -21.85
C GLN A 71 -9.25 5.32 -20.35
N ALA A 72 -9.94 6.10 -19.52
CA ALA A 72 -10.02 5.84 -18.09
C ALA A 72 -10.71 4.50 -17.82
N GLN A 73 -10.04 3.62 -17.08
CA GLN A 73 -10.50 2.28 -16.73
C GLN A 73 -10.64 2.14 -15.21
N ALA A 74 -11.76 1.57 -14.79
CA ALA A 74 -11.97 1.19 -13.40
C ALA A 74 -11.25 -0.12 -13.05
N LEU A 75 -11.11 -0.39 -11.74
CA LEU A 75 -10.62 -1.69 -11.27
C LEU A 75 -11.59 -2.84 -11.66
N PRO A 76 -11.13 -3.93 -12.30
CA PRO A 76 -12.01 -5.02 -12.73
C PRO A 76 -12.34 -5.98 -11.59
N ASN A 77 -13.57 -6.53 -11.59
CA ASN A 77 -13.95 -7.69 -10.77
C ASN A 77 -13.61 -7.57 -9.27
N ILE A 78 -13.89 -6.42 -8.66
CA ILE A 78 -13.64 -6.19 -7.22
C ILE A 78 -14.41 -7.23 -6.38
N PRO A 79 -13.71 -8.13 -5.64
CA PRO A 79 -14.37 -9.17 -4.85
C PRO A 79 -15.34 -8.62 -3.80
N ALA A 80 -16.35 -9.40 -3.47
CA ALA A 80 -17.18 -9.14 -2.29
C ALA A 80 -16.31 -9.18 -1.03
N GLY A 81 -16.48 -8.21 -0.12
CA GLY A 81 -15.66 -8.11 1.09
C GLY A 81 -14.30 -7.45 0.91
N ALA A 82 -13.88 -7.10 -0.32
CA ALA A 82 -12.68 -6.29 -0.52
C ALA A 82 -12.84 -4.92 0.13
N THR A 83 -11.95 -4.60 1.07
CA THR A 83 -11.85 -3.31 1.76
C THR A 83 -10.66 -2.49 1.27
N GLY A 84 -9.72 -3.11 0.54
CA GLY A 84 -8.60 -2.41 -0.08
C GLY A 84 -8.04 -3.14 -1.29
N ALA A 85 -7.01 -2.56 -1.91
CA ALA A 85 -6.23 -3.19 -2.96
C ALA A 85 -4.83 -2.63 -2.98
N ARG A 86 -3.86 -3.52 -3.21
CA ARG A 86 -2.49 -3.15 -3.55
C ARG A 86 -2.32 -3.13 -5.06
N VAL A 87 -1.97 -1.98 -5.61
CA VAL A 87 -1.83 -1.75 -7.06
C VAL A 87 -0.36 -1.43 -7.37
N SER A 88 0.23 -2.12 -8.34
CA SER A 88 1.57 -1.78 -8.84
C SER A 88 1.60 -1.61 -10.36
N VAL A 89 2.47 -0.73 -10.85
CA VAL A 89 2.61 -0.42 -12.28
C VAL A 89 3.80 -1.17 -12.86
N GLU A 90 3.61 -1.78 -14.04
CA GLU A 90 4.65 -2.47 -14.80
C GLU A 90 4.68 -2.02 -16.26
N GLY A 91 5.87 -1.78 -16.82
CA GLY A 91 6.07 -1.60 -18.27
C GLY A 91 5.62 -0.26 -18.86
N GLY A 92 5.50 0.78 -18.03
CA GLY A 92 5.16 2.11 -18.51
C GLY A 92 4.80 3.09 -17.41
N VAL A 93 3.99 4.09 -17.77
CA VAL A 93 3.51 5.09 -16.83
C VAL A 93 1.99 5.15 -16.89
N ALA A 94 1.36 4.91 -15.75
CA ALA A 94 -0.07 5.11 -15.56
C ALA A 94 -0.38 6.53 -15.08
N ARG A 95 -1.58 7.03 -15.36
CA ARG A 95 -2.20 8.08 -14.56
C ARG A 95 -3.36 7.52 -13.79
N VAL A 96 -3.52 7.98 -12.55
CA VAL A 96 -4.57 7.47 -11.66
C VAL A 96 -5.34 8.61 -11.02
N ALA A 97 -6.58 8.31 -10.64
CA ALA A 97 -7.38 9.13 -9.74
C ALA A 97 -8.27 8.21 -8.89
N THR A 98 -8.48 8.55 -7.62
CA THR A 98 -9.43 7.86 -6.71
C THR A 98 -10.69 8.68 -6.47
N ALA A 99 -10.84 9.80 -7.16
CA ALA A 99 -11.99 10.69 -7.10
C ALA A 99 -12.18 11.40 -8.45
N ALA A 100 -13.36 11.97 -8.67
CA ALA A 100 -13.63 12.77 -9.86
C ALA A 100 -12.79 14.07 -9.87
N PRO A 101 -12.38 14.56 -11.05
CA PRO A 101 -12.67 14.02 -12.39
C PRO A 101 -11.81 12.79 -12.76
N ASP A 102 -12.30 12.00 -13.72
CA ASP A 102 -11.55 10.86 -14.27
C ASP A 102 -10.20 11.32 -14.87
N PRO A 103 -9.13 10.53 -14.74
CA PRO A 103 -7.82 10.89 -15.25
C PRO A 103 -7.81 10.82 -16.78
N THR A 104 -6.99 11.68 -17.41
CA THR A 104 -6.75 11.67 -18.86
C THR A 104 -5.30 11.29 -19.14
N PRO A 105 -4.90 10.98 -20.39
CA PRO A 105 -3.48 10.81 -20.70
C PRO A 105 -2.62 12.06 -20.37
N ALA A 106 -3.24 13.24 -20.34
CA ALA A 106 -2.61 14.54 -20.09
C ALA A 106 -2.72 15.01 -18.63
N ASP A 107 -3.67 14.50 -17.84
CA ASP A 107 -4.01 14.97 -16.49
C ASP A 107 -4.22 13.83 -15.48
N GLY A 108 -3.92 14.09 -14.22
CA GLY A 108 -3.95 13.10 -13.14
C GLY A 108 -2.56 12.76 -12.62
N GLU A 109 -2.51 12.02 -11.50
CA GLU A 109 -1.26 11.70 -10.81
C GLU A 109 -0.45 10.70 -11.64
N ARG A 110 0.86 10.95 -11.81
CA ARG A 110 1.73 10.17 -12.70
C ARG A 110 2.50 9.08 -11.96
N TRP A 111 2.30 7.85 -12.41
CA TRP A 111 2.73 6.64 -11.70
C TRP A 111 3.69 5.85 -12.58
N PRO A 112 5.01 5.99 -12.38
CA PRO A 112 6.01 5.31 -13.20
C PRO A 112 6.09 3.80 -12.91
N ASP A 113 6.77 3.10 -13.79
CA ASP A 113 7.10 1.69 -13.65
C ASP A 113 7.72 1.37 -12.28
N GLY A 114 7.28 0.29 -11.66
CA GLY A 114 7.68 -0.12 -10.31
C GLY A 114 6.96 0.61 -9.17
N SER A 115 6.09 1.58 -9.45
CA SER A 115 5.29 2.24 -8.41
C SER A 115 4.32 1.25 -7.76
N VAL A 116 4.11 1.37 -6.45
CA VAL A 116 3.21 0.52 -5.66
C VAL A 116 2.35 1.37 -4.74
N TRP A 117 1.08 1.01 -4.58
CA TRP A 117 0.11 1.71 -3.74
C TRP A 117 -0.87 0.80 -3.08
N GLU A 118 -1.39 1.29 -1.98
CA GLU A 118 -2.51 0.71 -1.26
C GLU A 118 -3.68 1.68 -1.33
N VAL A 119 -4.75 1.23 -1.98
CA VAL A 119 -6.05 1.86 -1.96
C VAL A 119 -6.82 1.25 -0.80
N SER A 120 -7.23 2.06 0.16
CA SER A 120 -7.97 1.63 1.34
C SER A 120 -9.38 2.22 1.31
N GLY A 121 -10.37 1.41 1.67
CA GLY A 121 -11.77 1.77 1.65
C GLY A 121 -12.50 1.30 0.38
N ARG A 122 -13.70 0.75 0.57
CA ARG A 122 -14.59 0.29 -0.51
C ARG A 122 -14.90 1.41 -1.51
N THR A 123 -15.12 2.64 -1.02
CA THR A 123 -15.47 3.79 -1.86
C THR A 123 -14.32 4.15 -2.79
N ASP A 124 -13.09 4.20 -2.27
CA ASP A 124 -11.90 4.58 -3.03
C ASP A 124 -11.55 3.51 -4.08
N LEU A 125 -11.76 2.22 -3.77
CA LEU A 125 -11.67 1.14 -4.75
C LEU A 125 -12.65 1.31 -5.91
N LEU A 126 -13.90 1.70 -5.62
CA LEU A 126 -14.93 1.90 -6.63
C LEU A 126 -14.71 3.17 -7.45
N ALA A 127 -14.11 4.19 -6.85
CA ALA A 127 -13.79 5.46 -7.48
C ALA A 127 -12.42 5.44 -8.19
N PHE A 128 -11.58 4.43 -7.95
CA PHE A 128 -10.29 4.29 -8.63
C PHE A 128 -10.46 4.19 -10.14
N ARG A 129 -9.73 5.04 -10.85
CA ARG A 129 -9.60 5.07 -12.30
C ARG A 129 -8.14 5.18 -12.69
N ALA A 130 -7.77 4.50 -13.76
CA ALA A 130 -6.44 4.56 -14.32
C ALA A 130 -6.45 4.64 -15.85
N VAL A 131 -5.45 5.29 -16.41
CA VAL A 131 -5.28 5.46 -17.87
C VAL A 131 -3.79 5.42 -18.23
N THR A 132 -3.45 5.06 -19.45
CA THR A 132 -2.09 5.11 -19.96
C THR A 132 -1.62 6.54 -20.17
N ALA A 133 -0.48 6.89 -19.55
CA ALA A 133 0.22 8.15 -19.79
C ALA A 133 1.29 8.00 -20.88
N SER A 134 2.09 6.93 -20.80
CA SER A 134 3.14 6.61 -21.76
C SER A 134 3.58 5.14 -21.66
N GLY A 135 4.08 4.56 -22.75
CA GLY A 135 4.47 3.15 -22.80
C GLY A 135 3.25 2.22 -22.83
N ASN A 136 3.43 0.99 -22.37
CA ASN A 136 2.37 -0.02 -22.29
C ASN A 136 2.16 -0.49 -20.83
N PRO A 137 1.73 0.42 -19.93
CA PRO A 137 1.60 0.13 -18.52
C PRO A 137 0.54 -0.95 -18.25
N LYS A 138 0.86 -1.84 -17.32
CA LYS A 138 -0.04 -2.83 -16.75
C LYS A 138 -0.13 -2.60 -15.24
N LEU A 139 -1.32 -2.72 -14.68
CA LEU A 139 -1.53 -2.69 -13.23
C LEU A 139 -1.61 -4.12 -12.71
N GLN A 140 -0.76 -4.48 -11.76
CA GLN A 140 -0.94 -5.67 -10.93
C GLN A 140 -1.75 -5.27 -9.70
N ILE A 141 -2.96 -5.80 -9.57
CA ILE A 141 -3.90 -5.43 -8.52
C ILE A 141 -4.09 -6.66 -7.63
N THR A 142 -3.83 -6.52 -6.34
CA THR A 142 -4.11 -7.53 -5.32
C THR A 142 -5.17 -6.98 -4.37
N TYR A 143 -6.40 -7.49 -4.45
CA TYR A 143 -7.47 -7.06 -3.56
C TYR A 143 -7.26 -7.61 -2.16
N THR A 144 -7.58 -6.78 -1.16
CA THR A 144 -7.40 -7.10 0.24
C THR A 144 -8.66 -6.89 1.04
N GLN A 145 -8.78 -7.63 2.15
CA GLN A 145 -9.80 -7.48 3.16
C GLN A 145 -9.13 -7.28 4.52
N GLU A 146 -9.56 -6.25 5.22
CA GLU A 146 -9.26 -6.00 6.63
C GLU A 146 -10.20 -6.86 7.49
N GLN A 147 -9.62 -7.62 8.43
CA GLN A 147 -10.33 -8.40 9.45
C GLN A 147 -10.43 -7.67 10.78
#